data_AF-A0A6C0GW75-F1
#
_entry.id   AF-A0A6C0GW75-F1
#
_cell.length_a   1.000
_cell.length_b   1.000
_cell.length_c   1.000
_cell.angle_alpha   90.00
_cell.angle_beta   90.00
_cell.angle_gamma   90.00
#
_symmetry.space_group_name_H-M   'P 1'
#
loop_
_entity.id
_entity.type
_entity.pdbx_description
1 polymer ?
#
loop_
_entity_poly.entity_id
_entity_poly.type
_entity_poly.pdbx_seq_one_letter_code
_entity_poly.pdbx_strand_id
1 'polypeptide(L)'
;MENGFATHYYHARVKECGVCAFKKQCCGNKRRQSLTFSVYRHYHQRMQQRIESKEGKRMKRRRMATVEPVFGSLLNYYGMKRSNAKGKQAAHKMMLMAACAYNLQKLITCFNHPRAKAQVLPLGQELALYFILLYVVQQPRVYF
;
A
#
# COMPACT_ATOMS: atom_id res chain seq x y z
N MET A 1 -1.77 16.98 27.72
CA MET A 1 -0.76 16.76 26.66
C MET A 1 -0.29 15.33 26.83
N GLU A 2 -0.77 14.38 26.01
CA GLU A 2 -0.51 12.96 26.31
C GLU A 2 0.12 12.14 25.19
N ASN A 3 0.45 12.70 24.02
CA ASN A 3 1.13 11.93 22.97
C ASN A 3 1.99 12.82 22.08
N GLY A 4 3.09 13.38 22.62
CA GLY A 4 4.31 13.83 21.91
C GLY A 4 4.24 14.74 20.66
N PHE A 5 3.07 15.07 20.14
CA PHE A 5 2.89 15.77 18.87
C PHE A 5 1.94 16.94 19.06
N ALA A 6 2.37 18.12 18.62
CA ALA A 6 1.57 19.33 18.67
C ALA A 6 0.28 19.13 17.85
N THR A 7 -0.86 19.34 18.50
CA THR A 7 -2.19 19.13 17.93
C THR A 7 -3.05 20.34 18.24
N HIS A 8 -3.72 20.87 17.23
CA HIS A 8 -4.67 21.96 17.38
C HIS A 8 -6.08 21.41 17.59
N TYR A 9 -6.74 21.92 18.63
CA TYR A 9 -8.10 21.55 19.01
C TYR A 9 -9.02 22.75 18.81
N TYR A 10 -9.97 22.61 17.90
CA TYR A 10 -11.00 23.61 17.64
C TYR A 10 -12.35 23.04 18.04
N HIS A 11 -13.16 23.83 18.72
CA HIS A 11 -14.50 23.43 19.11
C HIS A 11 -15.47 24.57 18.89
N ALA A 12 -16.63 24.25 18.32
CA ALA A 12 -17.72 25.20 18.18
C ALA A 12 -18.37 25.48 19.54
N ARG A 13 -18.99 26.65 19.69
CA ARG A 13 -19.77 26.94 20.89
C ARG A 13 -21.07 26.15 20.86
N VAL A 14 -21.48 25.62 22.00
CA VAL A 14 -22.69 24.79 22.10
C VAL A 14 -23.95 25.59 21.68
N LYS A 15 -24.00 26.88 22.05
CA LYS A 15 -25.10 27.78 21.69
C LYS A 15 -25.25 27.92 20.17
N GLU A 16 -24.13 28.12 19.46
CA GLU A 16 -24.10 28.25 18.00
C GLU A 16 -24.50 26.94 17.30
N CYS A 17 -24.01 25.79 17.78
CA CYS A 17 -24.46 24.49 17.28
C CYS A 17 -25.93 24.19 17.59
N GLY A 18 -26.48 24.78 18.66
CA GLY A 18 -27.87 24.58 19.09
C GLY A 18 -28.89 25.06 18.07
N VAL A 19 -28.62 26.22 17.46
CA VAL A 19 -29.48 26.88 16.46
C VAL A 19 -29.13 26.53 15.00
N CYS A 20 -28.07 25.75 14.78
CA CYS A 20 -27.59 25.43 13.45
C CYS A 20 -28.50 24.44 12.72
N ALA A 21 -29.01 24.81 11.54
CA ALA A 21 -29.84 23.95 10.68
C ALA A 21 -29.16 22.62 10.31
N PHE A 22 -27.83 22.62 10.20
CA PHE A 22 -27.03 21.44 9.83
C PHE A 22 -26.59 20.59 11.03
N LYS A 23 -27.07 20.87 12.26
CA LYS A 23 -26.63 20.20 13.49
C LYS A 23 -26.74 18.68 13.38
N LYS A 24 -27.87 18.16 12.89
CA LYS A 24 -28.11 16.71 12.75
C LYS A 24 -27.06 16.04 11.86
N GLN A 25 -26.74 16.65 10.72
CA GLN A 25 -25.75 16.11 9.77
C GLN A 25 -24.31 16.28 10.25
N CYS A 26 -23.99 17.42 10.88
CA CYS A 26 -22.63 17.76 11.28
C CYS A 26 -22.19 17.07 12.59
N CYS A 27 -23.02 17.15 13.63
CA CYS A 27 -22.68 16.70 14.99
C CYS A 27 -23.22 15.30 15.33
N GLY A 28 -24.18 14.77 14.55
CA GLY A 28 -24.94 13.59 14.93
C GLY A 28 -25.59 13.77 16.31
N ASN A 29 -25.29 12.86 17.24
CA ASN A 29 -25.78 12.91 18.63
C ASN A 29 -24.95 13.81 19.56
N LYS A 30 -23.87 14.44 19.06
CA LYS A 30 -22.99 15.29 19.89
C LYS A 30 -23.61 16.66 20.11
N ARG A 31 -23.33 17.25 21.28
CA ARG A 31 -23.79 18.61 21.65
C ARG A 31 -23.16 19.72 20.81
N ARG A 32 -21.94 19.49 20.30
CA ARG A 32 -21.17 20.44 19.48
C ARG A 32 -20.19 19.70 18.57
N GLN A 33 -19.74 20.38 17.52
CA GLN A 33 -18.67 19.90 16.66
C GLN A 33 -17.29 20.24 17.26
N SER A 34 -16.37 19.29 17.14
CA SER A 34 -14.96 19.46 17.50
C SER A 34 -14.10 18.96 16.35
N LEU A 35 -13.10 19.76 15.97
CA LEU A 35 -12.12 19.43 14.93
C LEU A 35 -10.74 19.34 15.59
N THR A 36 -10.03 18.26 15.28
CA THR A 36 -8.68 18.02 15.78
C THR A 36 -7.75 17.92 14.59
N PHE A 37 -6.72 18.77 14.55
CA PHE A 37 -5.74 18.79 13.47
C PHE A 37 -4.34 18.61 14.04
N SER A 38 -3.61 17.62 13.52
CA SER A 38 -2.17 17.52 13.74
C SER A 38 -1.46 18.71 13.09
N VAL A 39 -0.43 19.24 13.74
CA VAL A 39 0.46 20.26 13.12
C VAL A 39 1.08 19.74 11.82
N TYR A 40 1.21 18.43 11.68
CA TYR A 40 1.76 17.76 10.49
C TYR A 40 0.71 17.47 9.41
N ARG A 41 -0.49 18.07 9.48
CA ARG A 41 -1.59 17.81 8.53
C ARG A 41 -1.15 17.97 7.07
N HIS A 42 -0.32 18.96 6.76
CA HIS A 42 0.20 19.18 5.41
C HIS A 42 1.04 18.01 4.91
N TYR A 43 1.87 17.38 5.77
CA TYR A 43 2.63 16.19 5.39
C TYR A 43 1.72 15.00 5.09
N HIS A 44 0.67 14.80 5.89
CA HIS A 44 -0.33 13.76 5.63
C HIS A 44 -1.07 14.00 4.31
N GLN A 45 -1.47 15.23 4.02
CA GLN A 45 -2.10 15.59 2.74
C GLN A 45 -1.16 15.35 1.55
N ARG A 46 0.11 15.77 1.65
CA ARG A 46 1.13 15.49 0.61
C ARG A 46 1.36 14.00 0.40
N MET A 47 1.31 13.20 1.46
CA MET A 47 1.39 11.75 1.35
C MET A 47 0.14 11.18 0.65
N GLN A 48 -1.05 11.61 1.04
CA GLN A 48 -2.31 11.15 0.46
C GLN A 48 -2.36 11.44 -1.05
N GLN A 49 -2.04 12.68 -1.45
CA GLN A 49 -1.95 13.07 -2.86
C GLN A 49 -0.97 12.18 -3.66
N ARG A 50 0.19 11.87 -3.08
CA ARG A 50 1.18 10.98 -3.71
C ARG A 50 0.66 9.54 -3.87
N ILE A 51 -0.13 9.04 -2.92
CA ILE A 51 -0.69 7.69 -2.97
C ILE A 51 -1.87 7.62 -3.95
N GLU A 52 -2.68 8.68 -4.03
CA GLU A 52 -3.88 8.74 -4.88
C GLU A 52 -3.58 8.96 -6.36
N SER A 53 -2.39 9.48 -6.69
CA SER A 53 -1.93 9.63 -8.06
C SER A 53 -1.93 8.28 -8.82
N LYS A 54 -2.06 8.32 -10.15
CA LYS A 54 -2.03 7.10 -10.99
C LYS A 54 -0.75 6.29 -10.76
N GLU A 55 0.39 6.98 -10.67
CA GLU A 55 1.69 6.37 -10.38
C GLU A 55 1.73 5.78 -8.96
N GLY A 56 1.25 6.54 -7.96
CA GLY A 56 1.18 6.09 -6.57
C GLY A 56 0.36 4.81 -6.41
N LYS A 57 -0.81 4.75 -7.06
CA LYS A 57 -1.66 3.54 -7.10
C LYS A 57 -0.95 2.36 -7.75
N ARG A 58 -0.26 2.57 -8.88
CA ARG A 58 0.53 1.52 -9.55
C ARG A 58 1.66 1.00 -8.64
N MET A 59 2.41 1.91 -8.02
CA MET A 59 3.52 1.56 -7.13
C MET A 59 3.05 0.86 -5.85
N LYS A 60 1.92 1.28 -5.28
CA LYS A 60 1.29 0.61 -4.14
C LYS A 60 0.98 -0.85 -4.46
N ARG A 61 0.34 -1.13 -5.61
CA ARG A 61 0.03 -2.51 -6.04
C ARG A 61 1.30 -3.35 -6.18
N ARG A 62 2.35 -2.80 -6.79
CA ARG A 62 3.64 -3.49 -6.92
C ARG A 62 4.23 -3.85 -5.56
N ARG A 63 4.28 -2.90 -4.61
CA ARG A 63 4.80 -3.15 -3.25
C ARG A 63 4.00 -4.22 -2.51
N MET A 64 2.66 -4.19 -2.62
CA MET A 64 1.79 -5.19 -2.01
C MET A 64 2.10 -6.61 -2.50
N ALA A 65 2.50 -6.76 -3.77
CA ALA A 65 2.84 -8.07 -4.33
C ALA A 65 4.28 -8.51 -4.01
N THR A 66 5.22 -7.58 -3.89
CA THR A 66 6.65 -7.92 -3.78
C THR A 66 7.24 -7.73 -2.40
N VAL A 67 7.10 -6.54 -1.82
CA VAL A 67 7.84 -6.09 -0.64
C VAL A 67 7.05 -6.32 0.65
N GLU A 68 5.77 -6.02 0.66
CA GLU A 68 4.92 -6.19 1.86
C GLU A 68 4.87 -7.65 2.37
N PRO A 69 4.82 -8.69 1.50
CA PRO A 69 4.85 -10.08 1.98
C PRO A 69 6.17 -10.43 2.69
N VAL A 70 7.29 -9.91 2.18
CA VAL A 70 8.61 -10.11 2.80
C VAL A 70 8.65 -9.46 4.18
N PHE A 71 8.18 -8.22 4.31
CA PHE A 71 8.06 -7.56 5.61
C PHE A 71 7.13 -8.30 6.55
N GLY A 72 5.99 -8.80 6.06
CA GLY A 72 5.08 -9.64 6.84
C GLY A 72 5.78 -10.86 7.42
N SER A 73 6.59 -11.56 6.62
CA SER A 73 7.38 -12.70 7.07
C SER A 73 8.44 -12.30 8.10
N LEU A 74 9.18 -11.22 7.86
CA LEU A 74 10.19 -10.68 8.79
C LEU A 74 9.59 -10.34 10.16
N LEU A 75 8.43 -9.68 10.17
CA LEU A 75 7.76 -9.27 11.40
C LEU A 75 7.13 -10.45 12.14
N ASN A 76 6.48 -11.38 11.45
CA ASN A 76 5.69 -12.42 12.10
C ASN A 76 6.48 -13.69 12.42
N TYR A 77 7.40 -14.10 11.56
CA TYR A 77 8.13 -15.38 11.70
C TYR A 77 9.58 -15.20 12.12
N TYR A 78 10.26 -14.13 11.66
CA TYR A 78 11.67 -13.89 11.97
C TYR A 78 11.90 -12.95 13.15
N GLY A 79 10.86 -12.67 13.94
CA GLY A 79 10.97 -11.92 15.19
C GLY A 79 11.34 -10.44 15.04
N MET A 80 11.27 -9.86 13.83
CA MET A 80 11.71 -8.47 13.59
C MET A 80 10.68 -7.39 13.97
N LYS A 81 9.72 -7.69 14.85
CA LYS A 81 8.72 -6.70 15.31
C LYS A 81 9.35 -5.47 15.97
N ARG A 82 10.52 -5.66 16.59
CA ARG A 82 11.30 -4.59 17.22
C ARG A 82 12.77 -4.73 16.83
N SER A 83 13.43 -3.60 16.60
CA SER A 83 14.88 -3.56 16.44
C SER A 83 15.53 -3.38 17.80
N ASN A 84 16.48 -4.25 18.15
CA ASN A 84 17.33 -4.07 19.33
C ASN A 84 18.52 -3.14 19.06
N ALA A 85 18.69 -2.69 17.81
CA ALA A 85 19.81 -1.85 17.41
C ALA A 85 19.59 -0.40 17.85
N LYS A 86 20.59 0.17 18.53
CA LYS A 86 20.56 1.58 18.95
C LYS A 86 21.06 2.48 17.84
N GLY A 87 20.25 3.46 17.46
CA GLY A 87 20.59 4.47 16.45
C GLY A 87 20.29 4.04 15.01
N LYS A 88 20.11 5.04 14.15
CA LYS A 88 19.65 4.88 12.76
C LYS A 88 20.59 4.00 11.93
N GLN A 89 21.90 4.17 12.09
CA GLN A 89 22.88 3.41 11.30
C GLN A 89 22.87 1.91 11.65
N ALA A 90 22.78 1.57 12.94
CA ALA A 90 22.73 0.19 13.37
C ALA A 90 21.41 -0.49 12.94
N ALA A 91 20.28 0.20 13.05
CA ALA A 91 18.99 -0.29 12.55
C ALA A 91 19.02 -0.53 11.03
N HIS A 92 19.70 0.34 10.27
CA HIS A 92 19.88 0.17 8.82
C HIS A 92 20.69 -1.10 8.50
N LYS A 93 21.82 -1.31 9.19
CA LYS A 93 22.64 -2.54 9.03
C LYS A 93 21.84 -3.79 9.35
N MET A 94 21.07 -3.80 10.44
CA MET A 94 20.22 -4.92 10.82
C MET A 94 19.19 -5.25 9.73
N MET A 95 18.54 -4.23 9.16
CA MET A 95 17.57 -4.42 8.09
C MET A 95 18.22 -4.97 6.81
N LEU A 96 19.41 -4.50 6.45
CA LEU A 96 20.16 -5.01 5.29
C LEU A 96 20.53 -6.49 5.50
N MET A 97 21.04 -6.84 6.68
CA MET A 97 21.38 -8.23 7.01
C MET A 97 20.16 -9.16 6.93
N ALA A 98 19.00 -8.71 7.44
CA ALA A 98 17.76 -9.46 7.34
C ALA A 98 17.28 -9.64 5.90
N ALA A 99 17.38 -8.60 5.07
CA ALA A 99 17.05 -8.69 3.65
C ALA A 99 17.99 -9.65 2.91
N CYS A 100 19.31 -9.59 3.20
CA CYS A 100 20.28 -10.53 2.64
C CYS A 100 19.96 -11.98 3.05
N ALA A 101 19.73 -12.24 4.33
CA ALA A 101 19.37 -13.57 4.82
C ALA A 101 18.08 -14.10 4.18
N TYR A 102 17.03 -13.27 4.09
CA TYR A 102 15.78 -13.63 3.43
C TYR A 102 15.98 -13.97 1.95
N ASN A 103 16.78 -13.16 1.23
CA ASN A 103 17.10 -13.41 -0.17
C ASN A 103 17.90 -14.69 -0.36
N LEU A 104 18.87 -14.98 0.52
CA LEU A 104 19.65 -16.23 0.50
C LEU A 104 18.75 -17.45 0.73
N GLN A 105 17.85 -17.37 1.71
CA GLN A 105 16.87 -18.42 1.96
C GLN A 105 15.99 -18.66 0.73
N LYS A 106 15.48 -17.59 0.11
CA LYS A 106 14.73 -17.64 -1.14
C LYS A 106 15.52 -18.33 -2.26
N LEU A 107 16.80 -17.98 -2.44
CA LEU A 107 17.66 -18.61 -3.45
C LEU A 107 17.77 -20.12 -3.22
N ILE A 108 18.11 -20.54 -2.00
CA ILE A 108 18.26 -21.96 -1.65
C ILE A 108 16.94 -22.72 -1.91
N THR A 109 15.82 -22.16 -1.48
CA THR A 109 14.49 -22.76 -1.72
C THR A 109 14.16 -22.84 -3.22
N CYS A 110 14.47 -21.81 -4.00
CA CYS A 110 14.25 -21.81 -5.44
C CYS A 110 15.09 -22.84 -6.21
N PHE A 111 16.31 -23.15 -5.75
CA PHE A 111 17.13 -24.22 -6.35
C PHE A 111 16.60 -25.63 -6.04
N ASN A 112 15.98 -25.81 -4.87
CA ASN A 112 15.48 -27.12 -4.42
C ASN A 112 14.05 -27.42 -4.88
N HIS A 113 13.30 -26.43 -5.38
CA HIS A 113 12.02 -26.69 -6.03
C HIS A 113 12.23 -27.26 -7.43
N PRO A 114 11.53 -28.35 -7.81
CA PRO A 114 11.51 -28.76 -9.21
C PRO A 114 11.03 -27.57 -10.03
N ARG A 115 11.84 -27.12 -10.98
CA ARG A 115 11.41 -26.09 -11.94
C ARG A 115 10.08 -26.59 -12.50
N ALA A 116 9.01 -25.84 -12.30
CA ALA A 116 7.75 -26.14 -12.99
C ALA A 116 8.12 -26.32 -14.46
N LYS A 117 7.83 -27.49 -15.04
CA LYS A 117 8.09 -27.73 -16.46
C LYS A 117 7.35 -26.61 -17.20
N ALA A 118 8.07 -25.63 -17.71
CA ALA A 118 7.51 -24.67 -18.63
C ALA A 118 6.99 -25.51 -19.78
N GLN A 119 5.66 -25.55 -19.95
CA GLN A 119 5.09 -26.14 -21.14
C GLN A 119 5.53 -25.22 -22.27
N VAL A 120 6.58 -25.62 -22.99
CA VAL A 120 6.95 -24.97 -24.25
C VAL A 120 5.77 -25.23 -25.17
N LEU A 121 5.01 -24.18 -25.45
CA LEU A 121 3.94 -24.24 -26.43
C LEU A 121 4.58 -24.68 -27.76
N PRO A 122 4.19 -25.82 -28.35
CA PRO A 122 4.78 -26.25 -29.61
C PRO A 122 4.49 -25.22 -30.69
N LEU A 123 5.52 -24.91 -31.50
CA LEU A 123 5.57 -23.89 -32.57
C LEU A 123 4.37 -23.90 -33.53
N GLY A 124 3.59 -25.00 -33.58
CA GLY A 124 2.38 -25.14 -34.39
C GLY A 124 1.15 -24.34 -33.92
N GLN A 125 1.17 -23.73 -32.72
CA GLN A 125 0.06 -22.89 -32.23
C GLN A 125 0.19 -21.40 -32.59
N GLU A 126 1.34 -20.96 -33.11
CA GLU A 126 1.58 -19.57 -33.54
C GLU A 126 0.65 -19.17 -34.69
N LEU A 127 0.41 -20.05 -35.67
CA LEU A 127 -0.48 -19.76 -36.80
C LEU A 127 -1.93 -19.59 -36.34
N ALA A 128 -2.42 -20.45 -35.43
CA ALA A 128 -3.77 -20.34 -34.91
C ALA A 128 -3.97 -19.05 -34.09
N LEU A 129 -2.99 -18.65 -33.27
CA LEU A 129 -3.02 -17.39 -32.54
C LEU A 129 -2.90 -16.17 -33.48
N TYR A 130 -2.09 -16.25 -34.53
CA TYR A 130 -1.99 -15.21 -35.56
C TYR A 130 -3.30 -15.06 -36.34
N PHE A 131 -3.95 -16.17 -36.72
CA PHE A 131 -5.27 -16.15 -37.36
C PHE A 131 -6.35 -15.59 -36.41
N ILE A 132 -6.34 -15.96 -35.12
CA ILE A 132 -7.27 -15.39 -34.12
C ILE A 132 -7.02 -13.89 -33.94
N LEU A 133 -5.76 -13.45 -33.84
CA LEU A 133 -5.41 -12.03 -33.73
C LEU A 133 -5.81 -11.24 -34.97
N LEU A 134 -5.60 -11.78 -36.17
CA LEU A 134 -6.06 -11.18 -37.41
C LEU A 134 -7.59 -11.12 -37.48
N TYR A 135 -8.31 -12.18 -37.09
CA TYR A 135 -9.78 -12.20 -37.07
C TYR A 135 -10.37 -11.19 -36.08
N VAL A 136 -9.74 -11.02 -34.90
CA VAL A 136 -10.16 -10.05 -33.88
C VAL A 136 -9.84 -8.62 -34.31
N VAL A 137 -8.75 -8.40 -35.07
CA VAL A 137 -8.35 -7.07 -35.57
C VAL A 137 -9.11 -6.66 -36.85
N GLN A 138 -9.53 -7.62 -37.69
CA GLN A 138 -10.25 -7.36 -38.96
C GLN A 138 -11.78 -7.33 -38.83
N GLN A 139 -12.35 -7.58 -37.66
CA GLN A 139 -13.77 -7.31 -37.39
C GLN A 139 -13.86 -5.96 -36.67
N PRO A 140 -14.09 -4.82 -37.36
CA PRO A 140 -14.46 -3.60 -36.67
C PRO A 140 -15.80 -3.89 -36.00
N ARG A 141 -15.81 -4.02 -34.67
CA ARG A 141 -17.06 -3.94 -33.91
C ARG A 141 -17.59 -2.51 -34.09
N VAL A 142 -18.37 -2.33 -35.13
CA VAL A 142 -19.26 -1.19 -35.30
C VAL A 142 -20.43 -1.40 -34.33
N TYR A 143 -20.70 -0.39 -33.50
CA TYR A 143 -21.83 -0.23 -32.55
C TYR A 143 -21.73 -1.10 -31.27
N PHE A 144 -21.80 -0.59 -30.03
CA PHE A 144 -22.36 0.62 -29.41
C PHE A 144 -21.40 1.24 -28.39
#